data_AF-A0A0H2N913-F1
#
_entry.id   AF-A0A0H2N913-F1
#
_cell.length_a   1.000
_cell.length_b   1.000
_cell.length_c   1.000
_cell.angle_alpha   90.00
_cell.angle_beta   90.00
_cell.angle_gamma   90.00
#
_symmetry.space_group_name_H-M   'P 1'
#
loop_
_entity.id
_entity.type
_entity.pdbx_description
1 polymer ?
#
loop_
_entity_poly.entity_id
_entity_poly.type
_entity_poly.pdbx_seq_one_letter_code
_entity_poly.pdbx_strand_id
1 'polypeptide(L)'
;MTLAWVFTQAVCGRLKAAQWDAVSTLLGVGYIYALMFADKYTGAYAAVGLDYSTHTALALVFVTTLVLSHDWVKRGILLSLLMYGGLMLYQGYHSWLDIALTTLMTLPVLLRLKAWSQGRAD
;
A
#
# COMPACT_ATOMS: atom_id res chain seq x y z
N MET A 1 -22.00 7.14 33.45
CA MET A 1 -20.89 7.15 32.45
C MET A 1 -20.35 8.56 32.39
N THR A 2 -19.08 8.79 32.72
CA THR A 2 -18.49 10.15 32.74
C THR A 2 -17.91 10.50 31.37
N LEU A 3 -17.88 11.78 31.01
CA LEU A 3 -17.26 12.28 29.78
C LEU A 3 -15.79 11.84 29.65
N ALA A 4 -15.08 11.75 30.77
CA ALA A 4 -13.71 11.24 30.84
C ALA A 4 -13.61 9.77 30.40
N TRP A 5 -14.56 8.92 30.79
CA TRP A 5 -14.58 7.51 30.38
C TRP A 5 -14.82 7.35 28.88
N VAL A 6 -15.77 8.11 28.31
CA VAL A 6 -16.04 8.11 26.86
C VAL A 6 -14.82 8.61 26.08
N PHE A 7 -14.15 9.66 26.55
CA PHE A 7 -12.94 10.17 25.94
C PHE A 7 -11.78 9.15 26.00
N THR A 8 -11.61 8.46 27.13
CA THR A 8 -10.54 7.47 27.29
C THR A 8 -10.75 6.27 26.37
N GLN A 9 -12.00 5.80 26.24
CA GLN A 9 -12.37 4.73 25.29
C GLN A 9 -12.13 5.16 23.83
N ALA A 10 -12.49 6.40 23.48
CA ALA A 10 -12.23 6.94 22.15
C ALA A 10 -10.73 7.04 21.83
N VAL A 11 -9.90 7.46 22.80
CA VAL A 11 -8.44 7.55 22.62
C VAL A 11 -7.81 6.16 22.51
N CYS A 12 -8.18 5.21 23.38
CA CYS A 12 -7.69 3.81 23.30
C CYS A 12 -8.09 3.13 21.99
N GLY A 13 -9.33 3.32 21.53
CA GLY A 13 -9.79 2.79 20.24
C GLY A 13 -8.98 3.34 19.07
N ARG A 14 -8.74 4.66 19.04
CA ARG A 14 -7.91 5.29 17.99
C ARG A 14 -6.46 4.84 18.02
N LEU A 15 -5.87 4.64 19.20
CA LEU A 15 -4.51 4.09 19.34
C LEU A 15 -4.42 2.66 18.82
N LYS A 16 -5.38 1.80 19.16
CA LYS A 16 -5.46 0.41 18.68
C LYS A 16 -5.59 0.37 17.14
N ALA A 17 -6.46 1.21 16.57
CA ALA A 17 -6.59 1.33 15.12
C ALA A 17 -5.29 1.78 14.45
N ALA A 18 -4.62 2.78 15.00
CA ALA A 18 -3.33 3.27 14.50
C ALA A 18 -2.22 2.19 14.57
N GLN A 19 -2.19 1.38 15.63
CA GLN A 19 -1.26 0.27 15.77
C GLN A 19 -1.47 -0.78 14.68
N TRP A 20 -2.72 -1.20 14.43
CA TRP A 20 -3.03 -2.16 13.37
C TRP A 20 -2.73 -1.60 11.98
N ASP A 21 -3.01 -0.32 11.75
CA ASP A 21 -2.62 0.38 10.51
C ASP A 21 -1.11 0.35 10.27
N ALA A 22 -0.30 0.60 11.31
CA ALA A 22 1.15 0.50 11.22
C ALA A 22 1.60 -0.95 10.93
N VAL A 23 1.05 -1.93 11.65
CA VAL A 23 1.37 -3.35 11.44
C VAL A 23 1.04 -3.80 10.02
N SER A 24 -0.15 -3.47 9.51
CA SER A 24 -0.56 -3.82 8.15
C SER A 24 0.31 -3.14 7.09
N THR A 25 0.73 -1.90 7.32
CA THR A 25 1.65 -1.19 6.41
C THR A 25 3.02 -1.87 6.39
N LEU A 26 3.58 -2.22 7.56
CA LEU A 26 4.86 -2.93 7.65
C LEU A 26 4.81 -4.32 7.00
N LEU A 27 3.71 -5.05 7.18
CA LEU A 27 3.48 -6.33 6.51
C LEU A 27 3.36 -6.14 4.99
N GLY A 28 2.71 -5.06 4.54
CA GLY A 28 2.64 -4.70 3.12
C GLY A 28 4.02 -4.41 2.52
N VAL A 29 4.87 -3.67 3.24
CA VAL A 29 6.27 -3.44 2.86
C VAL A 29 7.03 -4.77 2.79
N GLY A 30 6.90 -5.63 3.81
CA GLY A 30 7.52 -6.96 3.81
C GLY A 30 7.10 -7.79 2.59
N TYR A 31 5.81 -7.78 2.26
CA TYR A 31 5.26 -8.49 1.10
C TYR A 31 5.85 -8.00 -0.23
N ILE A 32 5.91 -6.70 -0.48
CA ILE A 32 6.43 -6.18 -1.77
C ILE A 32 7.91 -6.49 -1.97
N TYR A 33 8.71 -6.53 -0.89
CA TYR A 33 10.12 -6.90 -0.95
C TYR A 33 10.32 -8.41 -1.05
N ALA A 34 9.45 -9.21 -0.43
CA ALA A 34 9.44 -10.66 -0.64
C ALA A 34 9.11 -10.99 -2.11
N LEU A 35 8.18 -10.27 -2.72
CA LEU A 35 7.83 -10.44 -4.13
C LEU A 35 8.98 -10.00 -5.05
N MET A 36 9.64 -8.87 -4.76
CA MET A 36 10.87 -8.46 -5.45
C MET A 36 11.97 -9.53 -5.35
N PHE A 37 12.16 -10.12 -4.18
CA PHE A 37 13.15 -11.18 -3.98
C PHE A 37 12.80 -12.44 -4.79
N ALA A 38 11.52 -12.84 -4.77
CA ALA A 38 11.04 -13.97 -5.54
C ALA A 38 11.21 -13.74 -7.05
N ASP A 39 10.92 -12.53 -7.53
CA ASP A 39 11.15 -12.15 -8.92
C ASP A 39 12.64 -12.20 -9.28
N LYS A 40 13.53 -11.63 -8.46
CA LYS A 40 14.98 -11.71 -8.70
C LYS A 40 15.53 -13.14 -8.71
N TYR A 41 14.91 -14.05 -7.96
CA TYR A 41 15.32 -15.45 -7.92
C TYR A 41 14.78 -16.26 -9.11
N THR A 42 13.54 -16.00 -9.53
CA THR A 42 12.85 -16.77 -10.58
C THR A 42 12.98 -16.15 -11.97
N GLY A 43 13.30 -14.86 -12.05
CA GLY A 43 13.27 -14.06 -13.27
C GLY A 43 11.88 -13.97 -13.90
N ALA A 44 10.80 -14.06 -13.12
CA ALA A 44 9.45 -14.17 -13.65
C ALA A 44 9.03 -12.95 -14.50
N TYR A 45 9.36 -11.73 -14.06
CA TYR A 45 9.13 -10.51 -14.84
C TYR A 45 10.04 -10.47 -16.06
N ALA A 46 11.32 -10.82 -15.91
CA ALA A 46 12.27 -10.87 -17.02
C ALA A 46 11.86 -11.90 -18.10
N ALA A 47 11.22 -13.01 -17.71
CA ALA A 47 10.73 -14.03 -18.63
C ALA A 47 9.64 -13.51 -19.59
N VAL A 48 8.91 -12.47 -19.20
CA VAL A 48 7.93 -11.75 -20.04
C VAL A 48 8.47 -10.42 -20.58
N GLY A 49 9.78 -10.14 -20.41
CA GLY A 49 10.43 -8.92 -20.88
C GLY A 49 10.08 -7.67 -20.08
N LEU A 50 9.63 -7.84 -18.84
CA LEU A 50 9.23 -6.76 -17.93
C LEU A 50 10.18 -6.69 -16.73
N ASP A 51 10.09 -5.61 -15.95
CA ASP A 51 10.84 -5.40 -14.71
C ASP A 51 9.90 -5.05 -13.55
N TYR A 52 10.24 -5.55 -12.36
CA TYR A 52 9.46 -5.31 -11.16
C TYR A 52 9.66 -3.88 -10.65
N SER A 53 8.59 -3.07 -10.63
CA SER A 53 8.67 -1.68 -10.22
C SER A 53 8.56 -1.51 -8.71
N THR A 54 9.70 -1.52 -8.02
CA THR A 54 9.76 -1.28 -6.56
C THR A 54 9.15 0.07 -6.15
N HIS A 55 9.32 1.10 -6.99
CA HIS A 55 8.69 2.41 -6.82
C HIS A 55 7.16 2.33 -6.83
N THR A 56 6.58 1.64 -7.81
CA THR A 56 5.13 1.43 -7.89
C THR A 56 4.63 0.62 -6.70
N ALA A 57 5.32 -0.47 -6.36
CA ALA A 57 4.92 -1.34 -5.26
C ALA A 57 4.90 -0.62 -3.91
N LEU A 58 5.94 0.16 -3.60
CA LEU A 58 6.04 0.91 -2.36
C LEU A 58 5.02 2.06 -2.32
N ALA A 59 4.81 2.76 -3.44
CA ALA A 59 3.78 3.79 -3.53
C ALA A 59 2.38 3.21 -3.24
N LEU A 60 2.07 2.02 -3.77
CA LEU A 60 0.80 1.34 -3.51
C LEU A 60 0.60 0.98 -2.04
N VAL A 61 1.66 0.57 -1.31
CA VAL A 61 1.57 0.32 0.14
C VAL A 61 1.09 1.58 0.88
N PHE A 62 1.68 2.74 0.60
CA PHE A 62 1.28 3.98 1.26
C PHE A 62 -0.08 4.49 0.79
N VAL A 63 -0.35 4.45 -0.52
CA VAL A 63 -1.62 4.90 -1.09
C VAL A 63 -2.78 4.08 -0.55
N THR A 64 -2.66 2.75 -0.50
CA THR A 64 -3.72 1.88 0.04
C THR A 64 -3.97 2.16 1.52
N THR A 65 -2.93 2.33 2.34
CA THR A 65 -3.08 2.70 3.75
C THR A 65 -3.77 4.06 3.90
N LEU A 66 -3.31 5.10 3.20
CA LEU A 66 -3.82 6.46 3.38
C LEU A 66 -5.24 6.64 2.82
N VAL A 67 -5.52 6.10 1.63
CA VAL A 67 -6.85 6.16 0.99
C VAL A 67 -7.88 5.45 1.84
N LEU A 68 -7.56 4.29 2.43
CA LEU A 68 -8.52 3.51 3.21
C LEU A 68 -8.66 3.98 4.65
N SER A 69 -7.72 4.76 5.18
CA SER A 69 -7.84 5.36 6.53
C SER A 69 -8.47 6.76 6.53
N HIS A 70 -8.40 7.52 5.43
CA HIS A 70 -8.84 8.93 5.42
C HIS A 70 -9.54 9.34 4.11
N ASP A 71 -10.85 9.57 4.17
CA ASP A 71 -11.67 9.92 3.00
C ASP A 71 -11.32 11.27 2.36
N TRP A 72 -10.94 12.25 3.16
CA TRP A 72 -10.76 13.64 2.70
C TRP A 72 -9.52 13.84 1.81
N VAL A 73 -8.49 12.99 1.94
CA VAL A 73 -7.25 13.05 1.14
C VAL A 73 -7.26 12.16 -0.10
N LYS A 74 -8.28 11.30 -0.28
CA LYS A 74 -8.30 10.26 -1.32
C LYS A 74 -7.96 10.78 -2.72
N ARG A 75 -8.61 11.88 -3.14
CA ARG A 75 -8.41 12.44 -4.49
C ARG A 75 -6.99 12.94 -4.71
N GLY A 76 -6.41 13.64 -3.74
CA GLY A 76 -5.04 14.15 -3.83
C GLY A 76 -4.01 13.02 -3.89
N ILE A 77 -4.22 11.96 -3.10
CA ILE A 77 -3.32 10.80 -3.06
C ILE A 77 -3.39 10.00 -4.35
N LEU A 78 -4.59 9.75 -4.89
CA LEU A 78 -4.73 9.07 -6.18
C LEU A 78 -4.11 9.88 -7.31
N LEU A 79 -4.28 11.21 -7.32
CA LEU A 79 -3.60 12.08 -8.27
C LEU A 79 -2.08 11.98 -8.14
N SER A 80 -1.55 11.98 -6.91
CA SER A 80 -0.11 11.84 -6.67
C SER A 80 0.45 10.51 -7.20
N LEU A 81 -0.30 9.41 -7.09
CA LEU A 81 0.09 8.12 -7.64
C LEU A 81 0.16 8.15 -9.17
N LEU A 82 -0.83 8.76 -9.83
CA LEU A 82 -0.84 8.92 -11.28
C LEU A 82 0.31 9.81 -11.76
N MET A 83 0.57 10.92 -11.08
CA MET A 83 1.70 11.80 -11.40
C MET A 83 3.04 11.09 -11.19
N TYR A 84 3.17 10.27 -10.13
CA TYR A 84 4.37 9.49 -9.88
C TYR A 84 4.59 8.41 -10.95
N GLY A 85 3.53 7.73 -11.39
CA GLY A 85 3.55 6.85 -12.55
C GLY A 85 4.04 7.56 -13.82
N GLY A 86 3.44 8.71 -14.12
CA GLY A 86 3.87 9.58 -15.24
C GLY A 86 5.33 9.98 -15.16
N LEU A 87 5.81 10.32 -13.96
CA LEU A 87 7.19 10.70 -13.71
C LEU A 87 8.18 9.53 -13.91
N MET A 88 7.80 8.30 -13.56
CA MET A 88 8.63 7.11 -13.82
C MET A 88 8.77 6.83 -15.32
N LEU A 89 7.69 7.06 -16.07
CA LEU A 89 7.68 6.92 -17.53
C LEU A 89 8.51 8.01 -18.20
N TYR A 90 8.37 9.25 -17.75
CA TYR A 90 9.15 10.38 -18.26
C TYR A 90 10.67 10.16 -18.07
N GLN A 91 11.07 9.58 -16.93
CA GLN A 91 12.46 9.25 -16.66
C GLN A 91 12.95 7.98 -17.38
N GLY A 92 12.06 7.24 -18.04
CA GLY A 92 12.39 5.98 -18.70
C GLY A 92 12.81 4.87 -17.75
N TYR A 93 12.41 4.93 -16.46
CA TYR A 93 12.77 3.91 -15.48
C TYR A 93 12.01 2.61 -15.69
N HIS A 94 10.71 2.70 -15.98
CA HIS A 94 9.82 1.56 -16.15
C HIS A 94 8.82 1.85 -17.27
N SER A 95 8.40 0.79 -17.95
CA SER A 95 7.33 0.83 -18.93
C SER A 95 5.95 0.88 -18.27
N TRP A 96 4.92 1.23 -19.04
CA TRP A 96 3.53 1.13 -18.57
C TRP A 96 3.14 -0.28 -18.15
N LEU A 97 3.70 -1.30 -18.81
CA LEU A 97 3.43 -2.70 -18.51
C LEU A 97 4.05 -3.13 -17.17
N ASP A 98 5.26 -2.65 -16.86
CA ASP A 98 5.92 -2.89 -15.57
C ASP A 98 5.06 -2.36 -14.41
N ILE A 99 4.59 -1.12 -14.56
CA ILE A 99 3.73 -0.44 -13.57
C ILE A 99 2.40 -1.19 -13.44
N ALA A 100 1.76 -1.57 -14.55
CA ALA A 100 0.47 -2.25 -14.55
C ALA A 100 0.57 -3.65 -13.93
N LEU A 101 1.58 -4.45 -14.32
CA LEU A 101 1.78 -5.80 -13.79
C LEU A 101 2.14 -5.76 -12.30
N THR A 102 3.03 -4.85 -11.90
CA THR A 102 3.37 -4.65 -10.49
C THR A 102 2.13 -4.27 -9.69
N THR A 103 1.28 -3.37 -10.21
CA THR A 103 0.02 -2.99 -9.57
C THR A 103 -0.92 -4.18 -9.45
N LEU A 104 -1.07 -4.97 -10.51
CA LEU A 104 -1.94 -6.14 -10.53
C LEU A 104 -1.53 -7.19 -9.48
N MET A 105 -0.23 -7.42 -9.30
CA MET A 105 0.29 -8.40 -8.35
C MET A 105 0.26 -7.90 -6.90
N THR A 106 0.40 -6.59 -6.69
CA THR A 106 0.53 -6.03 -5.32
C THR A 106 -0.80 -5.55 -4.74
N LEU A 107 -1.61 -4.84 -5.53
CA LEU A 107 -2.81 -4.15 -5.04
C LEU A 107 -3.84 -5.09 -4.37
N PRO A 108 -4.21 -6.27 -4.93
CA PRO A 108 -5.22 -7.13 -4.32
C PRO A 108 -4.83 -7.62 -2.93
N VAL A 109 -3.56 -7.94 -2.73
CA VAL A 109 -3.03 -8.42 -1.45
C VAL A 109 -3.01 -7.29 -0.44
N LEU A 110 -2.59 -6.08 -0.85
CA LEU A 110 -2.59 -4.90 0.02
C LEU A 110 -4.01 -4.51 0.46
N LEU A 111 -4.99 -4.55 -0.45
CA LEU A 111 -6.40 -4.32 -0.11
C LEU A 111 -6.92 -5.34 0.90
N ARG A 112 -6.63 -6.63 0.69
CA ARG A 112 -7.04 -7.70 1.62
C ARG A 112 -6.38 -7.54 2.99
N LEU A 113 -5.10 -7.20 3.02
CA LEU A 113 -4.34 -6.97 4.25
C LEU A 113 -4.91 -5.78 5.04
N LYS A 114 -5.26 -4.70 4.34
CA LYS A 114 -5.88 -3.53 4.95
C LYS A 114 -7.27 -3.83 5.51
N ALA A 115 -8.11 -4.55 4.77
CA ALA A 115 -9.43 -4.97 5.24
C ALA A 115 -9.33 -5.85 6.50
N TRP A 116 -8.37 -6.78 6.53
CA TRP A 116 -8.09 -7.61 7.71
C TRP A 116 -7.65 -6.79 8.92
N SER A 117 -6.84 -5.75 8.71
CA SER A 117 -6.37 -4.84 9.76
C SER A 117 -7.52 -4.06 10.39
N GLN A 118 -8.39 -3.50 9.54
CA GLN A 118 -9.55 -2.71 9.98
C GLN A 118 -10.51 -3.55 10.83
N GLY A 119 -10.78 -4.80 10.44
CA GLY A 119 -11.63 -5.70 11.24
C GLY A 119 -11.07 -6.12 12.62
N ARG A 120 -9.81 -5.77 12.95
CA ARG A 120 -9.23 -5.95 14.29
C ARG A 120 -9.19 -4.67 15.12
N ALA A 121 -9.37 -3.53 14.47
CA ALA A 121 -9.44 -2.23 15.10
C ALA A 121 -10.83 -1.99 15.72
N ASP A 122 -11.88 -2.49 15.06
CA ASP A 122 -13.27 -2.57 15.54
C ASP A 122 -13.41 -3.50 16.78
#